data_AF-A0A1F9R4H4-F1
#
_entry.id   AF-A0A1F9R4H4-F1
#
_cell.length_a   1.000
_cell.length_b   1.000
_cell.length_c   1.000
_cell.angle_alpha   90.00
_cell.angle_beta   90.00
_cell.angle_gamma   90.00
#
_symmetry.space_group_name_H-M   'P 1'
#
loop_
_entity.id
_entity.type
_entity.pdbx_description
1 polymer ?
#
loop_
_entity_poly.entity_id
_entity_poly.type
_entity_poly.pdbx_seq_one_letter_code
_entity_poly.pdbx_strand_id
1 'polypeptide(L)'
;MIIALLLAAAPLHAQIISPGLCRVVSAPIAVPLPIVAVSASAASLNYLWDGPALGQIYEVPATPVPLSFEPQSALADRGRPAPWLSVRDPNLARALDAAVDLARGTALGRRTFAAAQEAVAAQGGVLVVAVRDLGKNNGEFDYLAGRLSLNRALFAPGREVTLAGTLVHELLHVVQHAAGLPSYALELELEAHLQDLEMLAELGLTPPPDTFARQTLDALAQSPAAFVELIQAAVPGSPYLGEDSLDEVIDWLEEDLESARERGPSSARLARSIEADLENLRTEAGAAAYLAFSRRVRALLARRCAAAKG
;
A
#
# COMPACT_ATOMS: atom_id res chain seq x y z
N MET A 1 -3.33 -51.73 18.75
CA MET A 1 -2.21 -52.45 19.39
C MET A 1 -1.24 -51.40 19.88
N ILE A 2 -1.19 -51.20 21.19
CA ILE A 2 -0.55 -50.09 21.89
C ILE A 2 0.83 -50.56 22.33
N ILE A 3 1.90 -49.83 21.98
CA ILE A 3 3.21 -50.00 22.62
C ILE A 3 3.67 -48.61 23.06
N ALA A 4 3.54 -48.39 24.38
CA ALA A 4 4.20 -47.33 25.11
C ALA A 4 5.60 -47.81 25.52
N LEU A 5 6.61 -46.96 25.41
CA LEU A 5 7.90 -47.17 26.08
C LEU A 5 8.29 -45.89 26.83
N LEU A 6 8.39 -46.04 28.14
CA LEU A 6 8.79 -45.07 29.15
C LEU A 6 10.02 -45.68 29.86
N LEU A 7 11.18 -45.03 29.84
CA LEU A 7 12.34 -45.28 30.71
C LEU A 7 13.13 -43.95 30.75
N ALA A 8 13.07 -43.17 31.84
CA ALA A 8 13.76 -43.30 33.12
C ALA A 8 15.08 -42.50 33.16
N ALA A 9 15.15 -41.60 34.14
CA ALA A 9 16.21 -40.62 34.39
C ALA A 9 17.35 -41.19 35.26
N ALA A 10 18.51 -40.54 35.21
CA ALA A 10 19.41 -40.42 36.37
C ALA A 10 20.29 -39.15 36.28
N PRO A 11 20.66 -38.53 37.41
CA PRO A 11 21.35 -37.24 37.47
C PRO A 11 22.86 -37.38 37.74
N LEU A 12 23.64 -36.32 37.46
CA LEU A 12 24.92 -36.16 38.15
C LEU A 12 25.24 -34.68 38.42
N HIS A 13 25.46 -34.43 39.71
CA HIS A 13 25.95 -33.20 40.30
C HIS A 13 27.43 -32.98 39.97
N ALA A 14 27.81 -31.74 39.69
CA ALA A 14 29.12 -31.20 40.06
C ALA A 14 28.99 -29.70 40.34
N GLN A 15 28.98 -29.35 41.63
CA GLN A 15 29.27 -28.01 42.13
C GLN A 15 30.78 -27.88 42.33
N ILE A 16 31.43 -26.86 41.76
CA ILE A 16 32.62 -26.20 42.34
C ILE A 16 32.60 -24.70 41.98
N ILE A 17 32.13 -23.90 42.96
CA ILE A 17 32.75 -22.70 43.57
C ILE A 17 33.46 -21.64 42.67
N SER A 18 32.86 -20.43 42.68
CA SER A 18 33.39 -19.09 42.32
C SER A 18 34.57 -18.63 43.22
N PRO A 19 35.40 -17.58 42.92
CA PRO A 19 34.95 -16.16 42.87
C PRO A 19 35.81 -15.18 42.01
N GLY A 20 35.30 -13.95 41.82
CA GLY A 20 36.10 -12.80 41.34
C GLY A 20 35.32 -11.83 40.45
N LEU A 21 34.41 -11.02 40.98
CA LEU A 21 34.68 -9.61 41.34
C LEU A 21 35.43 -8.81 40.23
N CYS A 22 34.68 -8.20 39.31
CA CYS A 22 34.99 -6.86 38.82
C CYS A 22 33.71 -6.16 38.37
N ARG A 23 33.26 -5.23 39.21
CA ARG A 23 32.07 -4.39 39.04
C ARG A 23 32.54 -3.12 38.32
N VAL A 24 32.25 -2.97 37.04
CA VAL A 24 32.34 -1.67 36.36
C VAL A 24 30.92 -1.15 36.22
N VAL A 25 30.58 -0.21 37.10
CA VAL A 25 29.38 0.61 36.98
C VAL A 25 29.74 1.73 36.02
N SER A 26 29.21 1.67 34.79
CA SER A 26 29.21 2.82 33.88
C SER A 26 27.80 3.38 33.81
N ALA A 27 27.66 4.61 34.28
CA ALA A 27 26.44 5.40 34.19
C ALA A 27 26.06 5.66 32.71
N PRO A 28 24.76 5.87 32.40
CA PRO A 28 24.36 6.30 31.07
C PRO A 28 24.81 7.74 30.85
N ILE A 29 25.84 7.92 30.02
CA ILE A 29 26.18 9.24 29.46
C ILE A 29 25.15 9.50 28.35
N ALA A 30 24.18 10.37 28.64
CA ALA A 30 23.34 10.98 27.63
C ALA A 30 24.20 11.94 26.79
N VAL A 31 24.70 11.45 25.66
CA VAL A 31 25.31 12.30 24.64
C VAL A 31 24.17 12.87 23.79
N PRO A 32 23.96 14.18 23.75
CA PRO A 32 23.04 14.76 22.77
C PRO A 32 23.65 14.56 21.39
N LEU A 33 23.02 13.71 20.57
CA LEU A 33 23.35 13.63 19.16
C LEU A 33 22.94 14.95 18.49
N PRO A 34 23.81 15.59 17.70
CA PRO A 34 23.43 16.75 16.93
C PRO A 34 22.32 16.35 15.94
N ILE A 35 21.18 17.04 16.02
CA ILE A 35 20.20 17.07 14.93
C ILE A 35 20.89 17.78 13.77
N VAL A 36 21.57 17.00 12.93
CA VAL A 36 21.98 17.46 11.62
C VAL A 36 20.72 17.53 10.78
N ALA A 37 20.35 18.73 10.36
CA ALA A 37 19.35 18.92 9.31
C ALA A 37 19.88 18.24 8.05
N VAL A 38 19.36 17.05 7.75
CA VAL A 38 19.60 16.39 6.47
C VAL A 38 18.70 17.09 5.45
N SER A 39 19.25 18.12 4.81
CA SER A 39 18.84 18.51 3.48
C SER A 39 19.42 17.48 2.52
N ALA A 40 18.63 16.46 2.20
CA ALA A 40 18.89 15.57 1.08
C ALA A 40 17.53 15.13 0.55
N SER A 41 17.24 15.54 -0.68
CA SER A 41 16.18 15.00 -1.52
C SER A 41 16.34 13.48 -1.60
N ALA A 42 15.63 12.74 -0.76
CA ALA A 42 15.12 11.46 -1.19
C ALA A 42 14.08 11.80 -2.26
N ALA A 43 14.49 11.73 -3.53
CA ALA A 43 13.56 11.76 -4.65
C ALA A 43 12.60 10.59 -4.40
N SER A 44 11.39 10.89 -3.92
CA SER A 44 10.34 9.88 -3.97
C SER A 44 10.08 9.62 -5.45
N LEU A 45 9.77 8.38 -5.78
CA LEU A 45 9.43 7.93 -7.13
C LEU A 45 8.21 8.67 -7.72
N ASN A 46 7.66 9.64 -6.98
CA ASN A 46 6.65 10.57 -7.41
C ASN A 46 7.08 11.65 -8.40
N TYR A 47 8.37 11.80 -8.73
CA TYR A 47 8.78 12.76 -9.78
C TYR A 47 8.30 12.34 -11.19
N LEU A 48 7.85 11.09 -11.38
CA LEU A 48 7.39 10.59 -12.68
C LEU A 48 5.92 10.91 -13.03
N TRP A 49 5.07 11.28 -12.06
CA TRP A 49 3.65 11.60 -12.30
C TRP A 49 3.42 12.98 -12.97
N ASP A 50 4.49 13.72 -13.25
CA ASP A 50 4.46 15.08 -13.82
C ASP A 50 4.84 15.17 -15.31
N GLY A 51 4.94 14.03 -16.01
CA GLY A 51 5.16 14.02 -17.46
C GLY A 51 4.03 14.76 -18.21
N PRO A 52 4.33 15.66 -19.16
CA PRO A 52 3.33 16.48 -19.87
C PRO A 52 2.38 15.70 -20.80
N ALA A 53 2.46 14.36 -20.81
CA ALA A 53 1.71 13.49 -21.72
C ALA A 53 0.33 13.06 -21.20
N LEU A 54 0.06 13.20 -19.90
CA LEU A 54 -1.28 13.02 -19.34
C LEU A 54 -1.78 14.41 -18.91
N GLY A 55 -2.79 14.89 -19.63
CA GLY A 55 -3.31 16.25 -19.55
C GLY A 55 -3.55 16.74 -18.12
N GLN A 56 -3.49 18.07 -17.96
CA GLN A 56 -3.72 18.79 -16.71
C GLN A 56 -4.84 18.14 -15.88
N ILE A 57 -4.49 17.43 -14.80
CA ILE A 57 -5.46 17.07 -13.77
C ILE A 57 -5.77 18.38 -13.05
N TYR A 58 -6.88 19.01 -13.42
CA TYR A 58 -7.33 20.28 -12.85
C TYR A 58 -7.60 20.11 -11.35
N GLU A 59 -7.27 21.14 -10.56
CA GLU A 59 -7.78 21.26 -9.19
C GLU A 59 -9.31 21.24 -9.25
N VAL A 60 -9.91 20.09 -8.96
CA VAL A 60 -11.37 19.98 -8.91
C VAL A 60 -11.84 20.79 -7.69
N PRO A 61 -12.62 21.87 -7.88
CA PRO A 61 -13.21 22.58 -6.76
C PRO A 61 -14.04 21.59 -5.94
N ALA A 62 -13.90 21.63 -4.61
CA ALA A 62 -14.65 20.76 -3.72
C ALA A 62 -16.14 21.00 -3.95
N THR A 63 -16.78 20.13 -4.72
CA THR A 63 -18.24 20.13 -4.85
C THR A 63 -18.74 19.22 -3.75
N PRO A 64 -19.34 19.75 -2.68
CA PRO A 64 -19.85 18.92 -1.60
C PRO A 64 -20.88 17.96 -2.18
N VAL A 65 -20.57 16.67 -2.11
CA VAL A 65 -21.51 15.62 -2.49
C VAL A 65 -22.43 15.41 -1.28
N PRO A 66 -23.75 15.67 -1.39
CA PRO A 66 -24.66 15.43 -0.28
C PRO A 66 -24.75 13.92 0.01
N LEU A 67 -24.14 13.50 1.11
CA LEU A 67 -24.17 12.12 1.61
C LEU A 67 -25.51 11.85 2.31
N SER A 68 -26.60 11.67 1.55
CA SER A 68 -27.92 11.28 2.10
C SER A 68 -28.20 9.77 2.01
N PHE A 69 -27.21 8.95 1.66
CA PHE A 69 -27.38 7.51 1.53
C PHE A 69 -26.83 6.76 2.76
N GLU A 70 -27.71 6.11 3.53
CA GLU A 70 -27.33 5.21 4.62
C GLU A 70 -27.74 3.76 4.31
N PRO A 71 -26.79 2.87 3.93
CA PRO A 71 -27.07 1.44 3.86
C PRO A 71 -27.16 0.82 5.28
N GLN A 72 -28.26 0.11 5.57
CA GLN A 72 -28.59 -0.42 6.90
C GLN A 72 -27.57 -1.42 7.50
N SER A 73 -26.79 -2.13 6.67
CA SER A 73 -25.76 -3.09 7.15
C SER A 73 -24.42 -2.44 7.53
N ALA A 74 -24.25 -1.14 7.27
CA ALA A 74 -23.03 -0.40 7.53
C ALA A 74 -22.89 0.10 8.98
N LEU A 75 -23.92 -0.05 9.81
CA LEU A 75 -24.00 0.63 11.11
C LEU A 75 -23.13 0.00 12.22
N ALA A 76 -22.81 -1.30 12.15
CA ALA A 76 -22.15 -2.00 13.26
C ALA A 76 -20.67 -1.62 13.46
N ASP A 77 -19.99 -1.16 12.40
CA ASP A 77 -18.57 -0.78 12.42
C ASP A 77 -18.33 0.73 12.32
N ARG A 78 -19.38 1.53 12.06
CA ARG A 78 -19.27 2.99 12.06
C ARG A 78 -18.91 3.51 13.46
N GLY A 79 -18.01 4.49 13.52
CA GLY A 79 -17.54 5.09 14.76
C GLY A 79 -16.57 4.22 15.55
N ARG A 80 -16.18 3.03 15.05
CA ARG A 80 -15.05 2.30 15.63
C ARG A 80 -13.78 3.05 15.25
N PRO A 81 -12.90 3.39 16.20
CA PRO A 81 -11.61 3.99 15.87
C PRO A 81 -10.73 3.00 15.09
N ALA A 82 -9.74 3.52 14.36
CA ALA A 82 -8.65 2.74 13.78
C ALA A 82 -7.36 3.08 14.54
N PRO A 83 -7.13 2.56 15.76
CA PRO A 83 -6.02 3.00 16.61
C PRO A 83 -4.63 2.68 16.03
N TRP A 84 -4.57 1.79 15.04
CA TRP A 84 -3.37 1.44 14.29
C TRP A 84 -3.07 2.42 13.15
N LEU A 85 -3.96 3.37 12.85
CA LEU A 85 -3.81 4.38 11.81
C LEU A 85 -3.86 5.77 12.45
N SER A 86 -2.83 6.60 12.29
CA SER A 86 -2.78 7.90 12.96
C SER A 86 -2.16 9.01 12.12
N VAL A 87 -2.65 10.23 12.30
CA VAL A 87 -1.96 11.46 11.87
C VAL A 87 -1.35 12.16 13.09
N ARG A 88 -0.19 12.80 12.91
CA ARG A 88 0.48 13.52 14.01
C ARG A 88 -0.22 14.83 14.39
N ASP A 89 -0.90 15.48 13.44
CA ASP A 89 -1.60 16.74 13.67
C ASP A 89 -3.02 16.46 14.17
N PRO A 90 -3.38 16.86 15.41
CA PRO A 90 -4.72 16.63 15.95
C PRO A 90 -5.81 17.38 15.19
N ASN A 91 -5.49 18.45 14.45
CA ASN A 91 -6.47 19.17 13.64
C ASN A 91 -6.88 18.38 12.39
N LEU A 92 -6.01 17.47 11.93
CA LEU A 92 -6.26 16.61 10.76
C LEU A 92 -6.91 15.29 11.15
N ALA A 93 -6.83 14.90 12.44
CA ALA A 93 -7.38 13.65 12.94
C ALA A 93 -8.88 13.51 12.65
N ARG A 94 -9.65 14.59 12.81
CA ARG A 94 -11.10 14.56 12.54
C ARG A 94 -11.43 14.23 11.09
N ALA A 95 -10.68 14.78 10.13
CA ALA A 95 -10.90 14.50 8.71
C ALA A 95 -10.50 13.06 8.37
N LEU A 96 -9.41 12.56 8.96
CA LEU A 96 -9.04 11.15 8.84
C LEU A 96 -10.12 10.24 9.42
N ASP A 97 -10.61 10.50 10.63
CA ASP A 97 -11.66 9.72 11.27
C ASP A 97 -12.94 9.68 10.43
N ALA A 98 -13.36 10.82 9.87
CA ALA A 98 -14.50 10.89 8.97
C ALA A 98 -14.29 10.05 7.69
N ALA A 99 -13.10 10.07 7.12
CA ALA A 99 -12.76 9.24 5.96
C ALA A 99 -12.74 7.74 6.30
N VAL A 100 -12.22 7.37 7.48
CA VAL A 100 -12.26 5.98 7.99
C VAL A 100 -13.69 5.50 8.17
N ASP A 101 -14.55 6.32 8.79
CA ASP A 101 -15.97 6.00 8.99
C ASP A 101 -16.71 5.82 7.66
N LEU A 102 -16.44 6.70 6.69
CA LEU A 102 -17.02 6.61 5.35
C LEU A 102 -16.55 5.34 4.63
N ALA A 103 -15.24 5.05 4.64
CA ALA A 103 -14.68 3.84 4.06
C ALA A 103 -15.26 2.58 4.69
N ARG A 104 -15.36 2.51 6.02
CA ARG A 104 -15.99 1.38 6.75
C ARG A 104 -17.50 1.26 6.50
N GLY A 105 -18.12 2.32 5.99
CA GLY A 105 -19.49 2.25 5.45
C GLY A 105 -19.64 1.28 4.27
N THR A 106 -18.56 1.04 3.53
CA THR A 106 -18.51 0.18 2.34
C THR A 106 -18.05 -1.24 2.70
N ALA A 107 -18.52 -2.26 1.99
CA ALA A 107 -18.06 -3.63 2.16
C ALA A 107 -16.59 -3.77 1.75
N LEU A 108 -16.17 -3.06 0.70
CA LEU A 108 -14.77 -3.01 0.28
C LEU A 108 -13.88 -2.42 1.38
N GLY A 109 -14.19 -1.23 1.88
CA GLY A 109 -13.40 -0.56 2.91
C GLY A 109 -13.29 -1.39 4.19
N ARG A 110 -14.35 -2.08 4.64
CA ARG A 110 -14.24 -3.00 5.79
C ARG A 110 -13.21 -4.11 5.56
N ARG A 111 -13.21 -4.75 4.38
CA ARG A 111 -12.24 -5.80 4.04
C ARG A 111 -10.81 -5.24 3.99
N THR A 112 -10.60 -4.11 3.32
CA THR A 112 -9.28 -3.49 3.20
C THR A 112 -8.73 -3.04 4.54
N PHE A 113 -9.55 -2.41 5.41
CA PHE A 113 -9.11 -2.02 6.75
C PHE A 113 -8.77 -3.22 7.64
N ALA A 114 -9.54 -4.32 7.57
CA ALA A 114 -9.22 -5.53 8.32
C ALA A 114 -7.88 -6.12 7.88
N ALA A 115 -7.67 -6.29 6.58
CA ALA A 115 -6.43 -6.81 6.03
C ALA A 115 -5.23 -5.89 6.32
N ALA A 116 -5.40 -4.58 6.19
CA ALA A 116 -4.33 -3.61 6.47
C ALA A 116 -4.00 -3.58 7.97
N GLN A 117 -4.98 -3.71 8.86
CA GLN A 117 -4.74 -3.84 10.30
C GLN A 117 -3.89 -5.07 10.62
N GLU A 118 -4.19 -6.22 10.01
CA GLU A 118 -3.41 -7.44 10.17
C GLU A 118 -1.97 -7.27 9.66
N ALA A 119 -1.81 -6.67 8.48
CA ALA A 119 -0.50 -6.36 7.90
C ALA A 119 0.34 -5.44 8.79
N VAL A 120 -0.24 -4.36 9.31
CA VAL A 120 0.42 -3.40 10.20
C VAL A 120 0.74 -4.02 11.56
N ALA A 121 -0.15 -4.87 12.10
CA ALA A 121 0.09 -5.59 13.34
C ALA A 121 1.27 -6.58 13.21
N ALA A 122 1.40 -7.27 12.07
CA ALA A 122 2.52 -8.17 11.80
C ALA A 122 3.87 -7.43 11.74
N GLN A 123 3.87 -6.14 11.36
CA GLN A 123 5.03 -5.26 11.36
C GLN A 123 5.26 -4.58 12.73
N GLY A 124 4.45 -4.91 13.73
CA GLY A 124 4.66 -4.56 15.13
C GLY A 124 4.24 -3.14 15.50
N GLY A 125 3.27 -2.51 14.83
CA GLY A 125 3.05 -1.09 15.12
C GLY A 125 1.77 -0.43 14.64
N VAL A 126 1.97 0.86 14.38
CA VAL A 126 0.99 1.87 14.00
C VAL A 126 1.46 2.44 12.67
N LEU A 127 0.57 2.48 11.69
CA LEU A 127 0.79 3.16 10.43
C LEU A 127 0.55 4.66 10.61
N VAL A 128 1.64 5.42 10.55
CA VAL A 128 1.57 6.89 10.61
C VAL A 128 1.32 7.44 9.22
N VAL A 129 0.21 8.17 9.07
CA VAL A 129 -0.16 8.91 7.87
C VAL A 129 0.57 10.25 7.88
N ALA A 130 1.50 10.44 6.96
CA ALA A 130 2.19 11.69 6.74
C ALA A 130 1.35 12.59 5.82
N VAL A 131 0.85 13.72 6.34
CA VAL A 131 0.11 14.70 5.52
C VAL A 131 1.08 15.72 4.92
N ARG A 132 1.20 15.75 3.59
CA ARG A 132 2.20 16.53 2.86
C ARG A 132 1.59 17.17 1.60
N ASP A 133 2.26 18.18 1.05
CA ASP A 133 1.87 18.72 -0.25
C ASP A 133 2.51 17.84 -1.35
N LEU A 134 1.70 16.99 -1.97
CA LEU A 134 2.13 15.97 -2.94
C LEU A 134 1.88 16.40 -4.40
N GLY A 135 1.54 17.66 -4.64
CA GLY A 135 1.20 18.16 -5.97
C GLY A 135 -0.03 17.46 -6.52
N LYS A 136 0.12 16.81 -7.68
CA LYS A 136 -0.96 16.06 -8.35
C LYS A 136 -1.18 14.66 -7.78
N ASN A 137 -0.24 14.13 -7.00
CA ASN A 137 -0.45 12.83 -6.37
C ASN A 137 -1.35 13.00 -5.13
N ASN A 138 -2.37 12.16 -4.98
CA ASN A 138 -3.26 12.14 -3.82
C ASN A 138 -2.70 11.32 -2.65
N GLY A 139 -1.90 10.28 -2.92
CA GLY A 139 -1.38 9.36 -1.91
C GLY A 139 -0.14 8.60 -2.39
N GLU A 140 0.73 8.21 -1.46
CA GLU A 140 1.78 7.24 -1.75
C GLU A 140 1.99 6.33 -0.53
N PHE A 141 2.06 5.03 -0.75
CA PHE A 141 2.69 4.11 0.18
C PHE A 141 4.15 3.84 -0.26
N ASP A 142 5.09 4.48 0.43
CA ASP A 142 6.52 4.25 0.25
C ASP A 142 6.90 2.94 0.96
N TYR A 143 6.88 1.82 0.23
CA TYR A 143 7.25 0.49 0.72
C TYR A 143 8.72 0.44 1.20
N LEU A 144 9.62 1.25 0.64
CA LEU A 144 11.02 1.32 1.10
C LEU A 144 11.13 1.93 2.49
N ALA A 145 10.22 2.84 2.83
CA ALA A 145 10.18 3.52 4.12
C ALA A 145 9.08 3.01 5.07
N GLY A 146 8.20 2.10 4.59
CA GLY A 146 6.99 1.68 5.30
C GLY A 146 6.09 2.86 5.66
N ARG A 147 5.99 3.88 4.79
CA ARG A 147 5.35 5.16 5.11
C ARG A 147 4.21 5.47 4.15
N LEU A 148 3.03 5.65 4.72
CA LEU A 148 1.86 6.19 4.03
C LEU A 148 1.90 7.73 4.05
N SER A 149 1.90 8.38 2.90
CA SER A 149 1.69 9.82 2.76
C SER A 149 0.38 10.11 2.04
N LEU A 150 -0.36 11.12 2.49
CA LEU A 150 -1.57 11.61 1.82
C LEU A 150 -1.44 13.12 1.54
N ASN A 151 -2.04 13.56 0.44
CA ASN A 151 -2.00 14.96 0.03
C ASN A 151 -2.82 15.83 1.01
N ARG A 152 -2.24 16.92 1.49
CA ARG A 152 -2.87 17.89 2.40
C ARG A 152 -4.21 18.40 1.87
N ALA A 153 -4.35 18.57 0.56
CA ALA A 153 -5.59 19.04 -0.07
C ALA A 153 -6.78 18.10 0.20
N LEU A 154 -6.55 16.82 0.47
CA LEU A 154 -7.61 15.85 0.82
C LEU A 154 -8.22 16.09 2.20
N PHE A 155 -7.53 16.82 3.08
CA PHE A 155 -7.99 17.11 4.44
C PHE A 155 -8.85 18.39 4.52
N ALA A 156 -9.12 19.05 3.38
CA ALA A 156 -10.03 20.19 3.35
C ALA A 156 -11.49 19.74 3.59
N PRO A 157 -12.33 20.57 4.23
CA PRO A 157 -13.74 20.24 4.44
C PRO A 157 -14.47 19.90 3.13
N GLY A 158 -15.30 18.86 3.14
CA GLY A 158 -16.08 18.43 1.96
C GLY A 158 -15.32 17.50 1.00
N ARG A 159 -14.09 17.08 1.35
CA ARG A 159 -13.24 16.14 0.59
C ARG A 159 -13.21 14.74 1.18
N GLU A 160 -14.05 14.44 2.17
CA GLU A 160 -14.02 13.19 2.94
C GLU A 160 -14.17 11.95 2.06
N VAL A 161 -14.99 12.02 1.01
CA VAL A 161 -15.13 10.94 0.01
C VAL A 161 -13.82 10.68 -0.72
N THR A 162 -13.18 11.73 -1.24
CA THR A 162 -11.90 11.59 -1.95
C THR A 162 -10.82 11.08 -1.01
N LEU A 163 -10.74 11.61 0.21
CA LEU A 163 -9.81 11.14 1.23
C LEU A 163 -10.04 9.67 1.59
N ALA A 164 -11.30 9.23 1.71
CA ALA A 164 -11.63 7.83 2.00
C ALA A 164 -11.23 6.89 0.87
N GLY A 165 -11.51 7.27 -0.38
CA GLY A 165 -11.09 6.51 -1.57
C GLY A 165 -9.57 6.38 -1.64
N THR A 166 -8.83 7.50 -1.57
CA THR A 166 -7.36 7.48 -1.56
C THR A 166 -6.82 6.67 -0.39
N LEU A 167 -7.39 6.79 0.81
CA LEU A 167 -6.94 6.00 1.95
C LEU A 167 -7.12 4.50 1.71
N VAL A 168 -8.26 4.06 1.17
CA VAL A 168 -8.48 2.64 0.84
C VAL A 168 -7.50 2.16 -0.22
N HIS A 169 -7.25 2.96 -1.26
CA HIS A 169 -6.26 2.69 -2.29
C HIS A 169 -4.87 2.43 -1.70
N GLU A 170 -4.36 3.36 -0.89
CA GLU A 170 -3.03 3.19 -0.31
C GLU A 170 -2.95 2.06 0.72
N LEU A 171 -4.02 1.83 1.49
CA LEU A 171 -4.08 0.69 2.40
C LEU A 171 -4.09 -0.65 1.65
N LEU A 172 -4.59 -0.70 0.41
CA LEU A 172 -4.46 -1.88 -0.42
C LEU A 172 -2.98 -2.15 -0.76
N HIS A 173 -2.19 -1.12 -1.08
CA HIS A 173 -0.75 -1.29 -1.28
C HIS A 173 -0.03 -1.80 -0.04
N VAL A 174 -0.44 -1.37 1.16
CA VAL A 174 0.07 -1.94 2.42
C VAL A 174 -0.19 -3.44 2.49
N VAL A 175 -1.40 -3.88 2.15
CA VAL A 175 -1.79 -5.29 2.16
C VAL A 175 -1.03 -6.09 1.10
N GLN A 176 -0.92 -5.54 -0.11
CA GLN A 176 -0.21 -6.17 -1.23
C GLN A 176 1.27 -6.34 -0.92
N HIS A 177 1.92 -5.33 -0.35
CA HIS A 177 3.31 -5.41 0.06
C HIS A 177 3.51 -6.44 1.18
N ALA A 178 2.62 -6.47 2.18
CA ALA A 178 2.68 -7.48 3.24
C ALA A 178 2.45 -8.91 2.72
N ALA A 179 1.80 -9.08 1.57
CA ALA A 179 1.65 -10.36 0.89
C ALA A 179 2.88 -10.77 0.05
N GLY A 180 3.95 -9.96 0.04
CA GLY A 180 5.18 -10.24 -0.70
C GLY A 180 5.01 -10.14 -2.21
N LEU A 181 4.07 -9.34 -2.69
CA LEU A 181 3.93 -9.08 -4.13
C LEU A 181 5.03 -8.13 -4.60
N PRO A 182 5.54 -8.27 -5.84
CA PRO A 182 6.58 -7.39 -6.37
C PRO A 182 6.13 -5.93 -6.30
N SER A 183 6.97 -5.06 -5.74
CA SER A 183 6.58 -3.72 -5.30
C SER A 183 6.21 -2.77 -6.46
N TYR A 184 6.58 -3.13 -7.68
CA TYR A 184 6.37 -2.35 -8.90
C TYR A 184 5.48 -3.06 -9.93
N ALA A 185 4.83 -4.17 -9.57
CA ALA A 185 3.96 -4.86 -10.50
C ALA A 185 2.75 -3.98 -10.86
N LEU A 186 2.48 -3.81 -12.17
CA LEU A 186 1.34 -3.06 -12.69
C LEU A 186 0.02 -3.61 -12.13
N GLU A 187 -0.07 -4.91 -11.86
CA GLU A 187 -1.27 -5.51 -11.26
C GLU A 187 -1.67 -4.93 -9.90
N LEU A 188 -0.72 -4.37 -9.15
CA LEU A 188 -1.02 -3.69 -7.88
C LEU A 188 -1.95 -2.49 -8.11
N GLU A 189 -1.55 -1.63 -9.06
CA GLU A 189 -2.26 -0.41 -9.47
C GLU A 189 -3.58 -0.74 -10.18
N LEU A 190 -3.58 -1.78 -11.04
CA LEU A 190 -4.81 -2.27 -11.67
C LEU A 190 -5.83 -2.67 -10.60
N GLU A 191 -5.43 -3.44 -9.59
CA GLU A 191 -6.35 -3.84 -8.51
C GLU A 191 -6.84 -2.62 -7.71
N ALA A 192 -5.94 -1.71 -7.34
CA ALA A 192 -6.26 -0.53 -6.56
C ALA A 192 -7.29 0.36 -7.27
N HIS A 193 -7.11 0.66 -8.56
CA HIS A 193 -8.07 1.45 -9.31
C HIS A 193 -9.40 0.73 -9.60
N LEU A 194 -9.41 -0.59 -9.76
CA LEU A 194 -10.66 -1.36 -9.84
C LEU A 194 -11.45 -1.30 -8.53
N GLN A 195 -10.75 -1.25 -7.40
CA GLN A 195 -11.33 -1.10 -6.07
C GLN A 195 -11.82 0.33 -5.81
N ASP A 196 -11.13 1.36 -6.28
CA ASP A 196 -11.61 2.76 -6.21
C ASP A 196 -13.01 2.89 -6.81
N LEU A 197 -13.22 2.28 -7.99
CA LEU A 197 -14.51 2.29 -8.69
C LEU A 197 -15.57 1.46 -7.96
N GLU A 198 -15.20 0.32 -7.36
CA GLU A 198 -16.10 -0.47 -6.50
C GLU A 198 -16.56 0.33 -5.28
N MET A 199 -15.64 1.05 -4.62
CA MET A 199 -15.94 1.87 -3.47
C MET A 199 -16.92 2.99 -3.82
N LEU A 200 -16.67 3.70 -4.92
CA LEU A 200 -17.59 4.74 -5.39
C LEU A 200 -18.98 4.17 -5.70
N ALA A 201 -19.05 3.01 -6.35
CA ALA A 201 -20.32 2.33 -6.61
C ALA A 201 -21.06 1.93 -5.33
N GLU A 202 -20.36 1.40 -4.31
CA GLU A 202 -20.95 1.05 -3.01
C GLU A 202 -21.47 2.28 -2.24
N LEU A 203 -20.88 3.46 -2.47
CA LEU A 203 -21.35 4.74 -1.95
C LEU A 203 -22.49 5.36 -2.77
N GLY A 204 -22.88 4.74 -3.89
CA GLY A 204 -23.88 5.30 -4.81
C GLY A 204 -23.37 6.53 -5.56
N LEU A 205 -22.06 6.63 -5.77
CA LEU A 205 -21.40 7.78 -6.38
C LEU A 205 -20.87 7.44 -7.78
N THR A 206 -20.90 8.45 -8.65
CA THR A 206 -20.27 8.40 -9.97
C THR A 206 -18.99 9.25 -9.92
N PRO A 207 -17.88 8.78 -10.52
CA PRO A 207 -16.68 9.60 -10.66
C PRO A 207 -16.99 10.95 -11.38
N PRO A 208 -16.51 12.09 -10.87
CA PRO A 208 -16.70 13.38 -11.53
C PRO A 208 -16.00 13.41 -12.90
N PRO A 209 -16.55 14.12 -13.92
CA PRO A 209 -16.08 14.07 -15.31
C PRO A 209 -14.57 14.27 -15.50
N ASP A 210 -13.98 15.19 -14.73
CA ASP A 210 -12.59 15.62 -14.91
C ASP A 210 -11.60 14.89 -13.98
N THR A 211 -11.94 13.68 -13.54
CA THR A 211 -11.10 12.90 -12.62
C THR A 211 -10.48 11.67 -13.28
N PHE A 212 -9.34 11.23 -12.76
CA PHE A 212 -8.74 9.96 -13.20
C PHE A 212 -9.67 8.76 -12.94
N ALA A 213 -10.44 8.79 -11.85
CA ALA A 213 -11.50 7.81 -11.59
C ALA A 213 -12.57 7.78 -12.70
N ARG A 214 -12.84 8.90 -13.36
CA ARG A 214 -13.73 8.90 -14.54
C ARG A 214 -13.06 8.30 -15.77
N GLN A 215 -11.82 8.70 -16.04
CA GLN A 215 -11.06 8.18 -17.18
C GLN A 215 -10.89 6.65 -17.10
N THR A 216 -10.64 6.12 -15.90
CA THR A 216 -10.57 4.68 -15.63
C THR A 216 -11.91 3.98 -15.86
N LEU A 217 -13.03 4.57 -15.41
CA LEU A 217 -14.37 4.04 -15.70
C LEU A 217 -14.66 4.02 -17.21
N ASP A 218 -14.35 5.12 -17.91
CA ASP A 218 -14.55 5.23 -19.36
C ASP A 218 -13.66 4.24 -20.13
N ALA A 219 -12.42 4.00 -19.67
CA ALA A 219 -11.52 3.00 -20.24
C ALA A 219 -12.05 1.56 -20.02
N LEU A 220 -12.59 1.26 -18.83
CA LEU A 220 -13.24 -0.04 -18.58
C LEU A 220 -14.45 -0.27 -19.48
N ALA A 221 -15.26 0.76 -19.73
CA ALA A 221 -16.39 0.68 -20.63
C ALA A 221 -15.96 0.36 -22.08
N GLN A 222 -14.75 0.76 -22.47
CA GLN A 222 -14.17 0.41 -23.77
C GLN A 222 -13.68 -1.05 -23.79
N SER A 223 -12.65 -1.37 -23.03
CA SER A 223 -12.08 -2.74 -22.98
C SER A 223 -11.11 -2.94 -21.81
N PRO A 224 -10.78 -4.20 -21.44
CA PRO A 224 -9.71 -4.47 -20.48
C PRO A 224 -8.35 -3.88 -20.92
N ALA A 225 -8.03 -3.95 -22.22
CA ALA A 225 -6.78 -3.42 -22.76
C ALA A 225 -6.69 -1.89 -22.63
N ALA A 226 -7.76 -1.16 -22.93
CA ALA A 226 -7.81 0.29 -22.77
C ALA A 226 -7.59 0.74 -21.31
N PHE A 227 -8.13 -0.03 -20.35
CA PHE A 227 -7.88 0.23 -18.94
C PHE A 227 -6.41 -0.01 -18.57
N VAL A 228 -5.83 -1.14 -18.99
CA VAL A 228 -4.41 -1.44 -18.74
C VAL A 228 -3.50 -0.38 -19.35
N GLU A 229 -3.76 0.03 -20.59
CA GLU A 229 -2.99 1.08 -21.27
C GLU A 229 -3.05 2.42 -20.51
N LEU A 230 -4.24 2.80 -20.02
CA LEU A 230 -4.39 4.01 -19.20
C LEU A 230 -3.58 3.93 -17.91
N ILE A 231 -3.64 2.81 -17.18
CA ILE A 231 -2.89 2.66 -15.93
C ILE A 231 -1.38 2.61 -16.20
N GLN A 232 -0.94 1.88 -17.23
CA GLN A 232 0.47 1.81 -17.62
C GLN A 232 1.04 3.17 -18.02
N ALA A 233 0.23 4.03 -18.67
CA ALA A 233 0.61 5.41 -18.95
C ALA A 233 0.74 6.26 -17.67
N ALA A 234 -0.05 5.95 -16.64
CA ALA A 234 0.02 6.63 -15.34
C ALA A 234 1.25 6.17 -14.52
N VAL A 235 1.59 4.87 -14.58
CA VAL A 235 2.75 4.27 -13.89
C VAL A 235 3.78 3.69 -14.87
N PRO A 236 4.47 4.53 -15.64
CA PRO A 236 5.43 4.06 -16.64
C PRO A 236 6.58 3.29 -15.97
N GLY A 237 7.02 2.21 -16.63
CA GLY A 237 8.10 1.38 -16.15
C GLY A 237 7.69 0.29 -15.16
N SER A 238 6.40 0.06 -14.95
CA SER A 238 5.91 -1.01 -14.07
C SER A 238 5.78 -2.35 -14.83
N PRO A 239 6.42 -3.44 -14.40
CA PRO A 239 6.23 -4.77 -14.97
C PRO A 239 4.77 -5.21 -14.95
N TYR A 240 4.28 -5.65 -16.10
CA TYR A 240 2.95 -6.21 -16.24
C TYR A 240 3.09 -7.66 -16.68
N LEU A 241 2.60 -8.60 -15.88
CA LEU A 241 2.61 -10.00 -16.26
C LEU A 241 1.57 -10.28 -17.33
N GLY A 242 0.37 -9.69 -17.25
CA GLY A 242 -0.64 -9.82 -18.31
C GLY A 242 -0.88 -11.24 -18.81
N GLU A 243 -0.51 -11.50 -20.07
CA GLU A 243 -0.45 -12.83 -20.69
C GLU A 243 0.99 -13.37 -20.84
N ASP A 244 1.97 -12.56 -20.47
CA ASP A 244 3.40 -12.83 -20.56
C ASP A 244 3.83 -13.89 -19.54
N SER A 245 5.05 -14.39 -19.73
CA SER A 245 5.64 -15.37 -18.84
C SER A 245 6.20 -14.71 -17.57
N LEU A 246 6.25 -15.48 -16.48
CA LEU A 246 6.91 -15.01 -15.26
C LEU A 246 8.40 -14.71 -15.50
N ASP A 247 9.02 -15.44 -16.43
CA ASP A 247 10.43 -15.27 -16.81
C ASP A 247 10.67 -13.87 -17.39
N GLU A 248 9.76 -13.34 -18.21
CA GLU A 248 9.87 -11.96 -18.75
C GLU A 248 9.81 -10.89 -17.65
N VAL A 249 8.95 -11.08 -16.64
CA VAL A 249 8.90 -10.18 -15.48
C VAL A 249 10.20 -10.25 -14.67
N ILE A 250 10.77 -11.44 -14.52
CA ILE A 250 12.06 -11.64 -13.83
C ILE A 250 13.17 -10.95 -14.62
N ASP A 251 13.25 -11.15 -15.94
CA ASP A 251 14.25 -10.54 -16.80
C ASP A 251 14.21 -9.01 -16.72
N TRP A 252 13.00 -8.42 -16.75
CA TRP A 252 12.86 -6.98 -16.57
C TRP A 252 13.32 -6.51 -15.19
N LEU A 253 12.94 -7.21 -14.11
CA LEU A 253 13.42 -6.85 -12.77
C LEU A 253 14.96 -6.98 -12.64
N GLU A 254 15.60 -7.90 -13.37
CA GLU A 254 17.06 -8.00 -13.44
C GLU A 254 17.69 -6.78 -14.13
N GLU A 255 17.12 -6.32 -15.25
CA GLU A 255 17.54 -5.10 -15.95
C GLU A 255 17.35 -3.83 -15.07
N ASP A 256 16.24 -3.75 -14.34
CA ASP A 256 15.96 -2.65 -13.40
C ASP A 256 16.93 -2.67 -12.21
N LEU A 257 17.31 -3.87 -11.73
CA LEU A 257 18.30 -4.04 -10.67
C LEU A 257 19.68 -3.56 -11.13
N GLU A 258 20.10 -3.94 -12.34
CA GLU A 258 21.35 -3.46 -12.94
C GLU A 258 21.34 -1.93 -13.07
N SER A 259 20.28 -1.37 -13.66
CA SER A 259 20.08 0.07 -13.80
C SER A 259 20.06 0.81 -12.44
N ALA A 260 19.49 0.22 -11.40
CA ALA A 260 19.52 0.77 -10.05
C ALA A 260 20.92 0.74 -9.42
N ARG A 261 21.72 -0.29 -9.70
CA ARG A 261 23.12 -0.40 -9.23
C ARG A 261 24.03 0.61 -9.94
N GLU A 262 23.86 0.81 -11.24
CA GLU A 262 24.64 1.78 -12.03
C GLU A 262 24.41 3.23 -11.60
N ARG A 263 23.18 3.58 -11.17
CA ARG A 263 22.85 4.90 -10.62
C ARG A 263 23.56 5.22 -9.29
N GLY A 264 24.19 4.24 -8.66
CA GLY A 264 25.04 4.41 -7.49
C GLY A 264 24.31 4.53 -6.15
N PRO A 265 24.95 5.10 -5.10
CA PRO A 265 24.48 5.01 -3.72
C PRO A 265 23.08 5.59 -3.45
N SER A 266 22.63 6.56 -4.26
CA SER A 266 21.29 7.15 -4.15
C SER A 266 20.16 6.15 -4.41
N SER A 267 20.43 5.10 -5.21
CA SER A 267 19.46 4.06 -5.59
C SER A 267 19.62 2.76 -4.81
N ALA A 268 20.49 2.72 -3.78
CA ALA A 268 20.80 1.49 -3.05
C ALA A 268 19.59 0.87 -2.33
N ARG A 269 18.59 1.67 -1.93
CA ARG A 269 17.34 1.15 -1.33
C ARG A 269 16.47 0.47 -2.38
N LEU A 270 16.32 1.10 -3.54
CA LEU A 270 15.60 0.57 -4.68
C LEU A 270 16.21 -0.78 -5.11
N ALA A 271 17.53 -0.83 -5.30
CA ALA A 271 18.23 -2.05 -5.68
C ALA A 271 17.97 -3.20 -4.69
N ARG A 272 18.00 -2.93 -3.38
CA ARG A 272 17.67 -3.96 -2.37
C ARG A 272 16.22 -4.44 -2.42
N SER A 273 15.29 -3.55 -2.74
CA SER A 273 13.88 -3.91 -2.89
C SER A 273 13.67 -4.81 -4.10
N ILE A 274 14.24 -4.45 -5.25
CA ILE A 274 14.17 -5.27 -6.47
C ILE A 274 14.84 -6.62 -6.24
N GLU A 275 16.00 -6.65 -5.57
CA GLU A 275 16.69 -7.89 -5.21
C GLU A 275 15.84 -8.81 -4.31
N ALA A 276 15.10 -8.24 -3.34
CA ALA A 276 14.18 -8.99 -2.51
C ALA A 276 12.97 -9.53 -3.29
N ASP A 277 12.41 -8.72 -4.21
CA ASP A 277 11.32 -9.15 -5.09
C ASP A 277 11.77 -10.31 -6.00
N LEU A 278 12.97 -10.21 -6.60
CA LEU A 278 13.59 -11.27 -7.39
C LEU A 278 13.83 -12.55 -6.58
N GLU A 279 14.37 -12.43 -5.36
CA GLU A 279 14.59 -13.57 -4.47
C GLU A 279 13.26 -14.29 -4.18
N ASN A 280 12.20 -13.53 -3.87
CA ASN A 280 10.88 -14.08 -3.62
C ASN A 280 10.28 -14.77 -4.87
N LEU A 281 10.30 -14.10 -6.03
CA LEU A 281 9.74 -14.62 -7.28
C LEU A 281 10.44 -15.89 -7.78
N ARG A 282 11.73 -16.08 -7.46
CA ARG A 282 12.47 -17.30 -7.81
C ARG A 282 12.12 -18.50 -6.93
N THR A 283 11.38 -18.30 -5.84
CA THR A 283 10.84 -19.42 -5.07
C THR A 283 9.55 -19.94 -5.70
N GLU A 284 9.28 -21.25 -5.57
CA GLU A 284 8.02 -21.85 -6.06
C GLU A 284 6.79 -21.18 -5.42
N ALA A 285 6.88 -20.87 -4.12
CA ALA A 285 5.79 -20.24 -3.38
C ALA A 285 5.53 -18.79 -3.84
N GLY A 286 6.58 -17.98 -4.00
CA GLY A 286 6.47 -16.59 -4.46
C GLY A 286 5.97 -16.49 -5.89
N ALA A 287 6.52 -17.31 -6.80
CA ALA A 287 6.02 -17.44 -8.17
C ALA A 287 4.53 -17.81 -8.22
N ALA A 288 4.13 -18.85 -7.48
CA ALA A 288 2.74 -19.29 -7.43
C ALA A 288 1.80 -18.22 -6.86
N ALA A 289 2.24 -17.49 -5.83
CA ALA A 289 1.49 -16.39 -5.23
C ALA A 289 1.28 -15.24 -6.22
N TYR A 290 2.32 -14.78 -6.91
CA TYR A 290 2.22 -13.70 -7.88
C TYR A 290 1.37 -14.10 -9.10
N LEU A 291 1.53 -15.32 -9.61
CA LEU A 291 0.67 -15.86 -10.68
C LEU A 291 -0.81 -15.94 -10.29
N ALA A 292 -1.09 -16.38 -9.05
CA ALA A 292 -2.45 -16.42 -8.53
C ALA A 292 -3.04 -15.01 -8.37
N PHE A 293 -2.24 -14.06 -7.90
CA PHE A 293 -2.59 -12.66 -7.80
C PHE A 293 -2.93 -12.06 -9.17
N SER A 294 -2.04 -12.19 -10.16
CA SER A 294 -2.28 -11.68 -11.52
C SER A 294 -3.54 -12.30 -12.16
N ARG A 295 -3.78 -13.60 -11.98
CA ARG A 295 -5.05 -14.24 -12.42
C ARG A 295 -6.28 -13.63 -11.75
N ARG A 296 -6.21 -13.32 -10.44
CA ARG A 296 -7.30 -12.67 -9.71
C ARG A 296 -7.57 -11.27 -10.26
N VAL A 297 -6.53 -10.47 -10.50
CA VAL A 297 -6.64 -9.11 -11.05
C VAL A 297 -7.26 -9.15 -12.44
N ARG A 298 -6.81 -10.03 -13.33
CA ARG A 298 -7.43 -10.21 -14.65
C ARG A 298 -8.90 -10.62 -14.56
N ALA A 299 -9.24 -11.53 -13.66
CA ALA A 299 -10.64 -11.92 -13.45
C ALA A 299 -11.49 -10.76 -12.90
N LEU A 300 -10.94 -9.93 -12.01
CA LEU A 300 -11.60 -8.72 -11.51
C LEU A 300 -11.82 -7.71 -12.65
N LEU A 301 -10.79 -7.45 -13.45
CA LEU A 301 -10.82 -6.55 -14.60
C LEU A 301 -11.90 -6.99 -15.61
N ALA A 302 -11.94 -8.28 -15.96
CA ALA A 302 -12.94 -8.82 -16.86
C ALA A 302 -14.38 -8.63 -16.33
N ARG A 303 -14.63 -8.90 -15.04
CA ARG A 303 -15.93 -8.68 -14.41
C ARG A 303 -16.33 -7.20 -14.42
N ARG A 304 -15.39 -6.30 -14.11
CA ARG A 304 -15.63 -4.86 -14.05
C ARG A 304 -15.87 -4.25 -15.43
N CYS A 305 -15.15 -4.69 -16.45
CA CYS A 305 -15.40 -4.32 -17.84
C CYS A 305 -16.80 -4.77 -18.30
N ALA A 306 -17.22 -5.99 -17.95
CA ALA A 306 -18.57 -6.46 -18.27
C ALA A 306 -19.66 -5.61 -17.59
N ALA A 307 -19.45 -5.22 -16.33
CA ALA A 307 -20.38 -4.36 -15.58
C ALA A 307 -20.42 -2.92 -16.12
N ALA A 308 -19.31 -2.38 -16.61
CA ALA A 308 -19.25 -1.02 -17.15
C ALA A 308 -19.96 -0.86 -18.52
N LYS A 309 -20.23 -1.98 -19.22
CA LYS A 309 -20.90 -2.00 -20.53
C LYS A 309 -22.43 -2.16 -20.44
N GLY A 310 -22.95 -2.61 -19.30
CA GLY A 310 -24.37 -2.86 -19.07
C GLY A 310 -25.04 -1.70 -18.36
#